data_AF-A0A183HK63-F1
#
_entry.id   AF-A0A183HK63-F1
#
_cell.length_a   1.000
_cell.length_b   1.000
_cell.length_c   1.000
_cell.angle_alpha   90.00
_cell.angle_beta   90.00
_cell.angle_gamma   90.00
#
_symmetry.space_group_name_H-M   'P 1'
#
loop_
_entity.id
_entity.type
_entity.pdbx_description
1 polymer ?
#
loop_
_entity_poly.entity_id
_entity_poly.type
_entity_poly.pdbx_seq_one_letter_code
_entity_poly.pdbx_strand_id
1 'polypeptide(L)'
;MQMIIEAEELFNAKSCNRRDLLKLELYSMEKNAHAIVTLQFRNKYHWKNRVRIIEGDMRKLSEKVKAGQFPPPDLVVSELLGSFGDNELSPECLDSITDILRPTTISIPQKYTSYVAPIQSVRLHQKVLCCSGGTKYFERGFPGRGRLEPVKLQDGTYALPYVH
;
A
#
# COMPACT_ATOMS: atom_id res chain seq x y z
N MET A 1 -3.09 -7.19 -14.07
CA MET A 1 -3.19 -8.36 -14.97
C MET A 1 -3.80 -8.05 -16.33
N GLN A 2 -5.02 -7.48 -16.43
CA GLN A 2 -5.64 -7.19 -17.75
C GLN A 2 -4.71 -6.44 -18.71
N MET A 3 -4.11 -5.32 -18.26
CA MET A 3 -3.17 -4.54 -19.07
C MET A 3 -1.94 -5.35 -19.54
N ILE A 4 -1.48 -6.33 -18.75
CA ILE A 4 -0.32 -7.16 -19.10
C ILE A 4 -0.71 -8.15 -20.21
N ILE A 5 -1.90 -8.75 -20.12
CA ILE A 5 -2.43 -9.65 -21.13
C ILE A 5 -2.64 -8.89 -22.46
N GLU A 6 -3.22 -7.70 -22.39
CA GLU A 6 -3.41 -6.83 -23.56
C GLU A 6 -2.06 -6.39 -24.17
N ALA A 7 -1.07 -6.10 -23.34
CA ALA A 7 0.27 -5.75 -23.81
C ALA A 7 0.95 -6.91 -24.55
N GLU A 8 0.80 -8.15 -24.07
CA GLU A 8 1.25 -9.36 -24.77
C GLU A 8 0.58 -9.49 -26.15
N GLU A 9 -0.74 -9.36 -26.20
CA GLU A 9 -1.53 -9.44 -27.44
C GLU A 9 -1.11 -8.35 -28.44
N LEU A 10 -0.98 -7.10 -27.98
CA LEU A 10 -0.56 -5.97 -28.81
C LEU A 10 0.88 -6.11 -29.31
N PHE A 11 1.79 -6.60 -28.46
CA PHE A 11 3.17 -6.84 -28.85
C PHE A 11 3.26 -7.88 -29.97
N ASN A 12 2.51 -8.97 -29.83
CA ASN A 12 2.44 -10.04 -30.82
C ASN A 12 1.78 -9.60 -32.12
N ALA A 13 0.68 -8.83 -32.05
CA ALA A 13 -0.01 -8.30 -33.21
C ALA A 13 0.88 -7.37 -34.05
N LYS A 14 1.79 -6.61 -33.42
CA LYS A 14 2.76 -5.74 -34.11
C LYS A 14 3.97 -6.51 -34.66
N SER A 15 4.28 -7.67 -34.10
CA SER A 15 5.52 -8.41 -34.39
C SER A 15 5.36 -9.40 -35.56
N CYS A 16 4.60 -9.06 -36.61
CA CYS A 16 4.23 -9.95 -37.72
C CYS A 16 5.39 -10.69 -38.43
N ASN A 17 6.65 -10.23 -38.27
CA ASN A 17 7.83 -10.82 -38.90
C ASN A 17 8.74 -11.63 -37.94
N ARG A 18 8.34 -11.83 -36.68
CA ARG A 18 9.12 -12.64 -35.72
C ARG A 18 8.71 -14.11 -35.79
N ARG A 19 9.71 -15.00 -35.76
CA ARG A 19 9.49 -16.47 -35.73
C ARG A 19 8.85 -16.93 -34.42
N ASP A 20 9.11 -16.21 -33.33
CA ASP A 20 8.59 -16.55 -32.00
C ASP A 20 7.68 -15.45 -31.45
N LEU A 21 6.49 -15.86 -31.03
CA LEU A 21 5.53 -15.01 -30.32
C LEU A 21 5.92 -14.91 -28.84
N LEU A 22 5.75 -13.72 -28.25
CA LEU A 22 5.87 -13.54 -26.81
C LEU A 22 4.71 -14.27 -26.12
N LYS A 23 5.03 -15.14 -25.17
CA LYS A 23 4.03 -15.80 -24.33
C LYS A 23 4.36 -15.56 -22.86
N LEU A 24 3.41 -15.02 -22.12
CA LEU A 24 3.59 -14.76 -20.68
C LEU A 24 2.88 -15.83 -19.84
N GLU A 25 3.62 -16.40 -18.89
CA GLU A 25 3.04 -17.16 -17.77
C GLU A 25 2.85 -16.23 -16.58
N LEU A 26 1.59 -16.02 -16.19
CA LEU A 26 1.23 -15.04 -15.18
C LEU A 26 0.92 -15.72 -13.85
N TYR A 27 1.60 -15.28 -12.80
CA TYR A 27 1.36 -15.70 -11.43
C TYR A 27 0.92 -14.49 -10.61
N SER A 28 -0.13 -14.64 -9.82
CA SER A 28 -0.64 -13.61 -8.90
C SER A 28 -0.63 -14.19 -7.51
N MET A 29 0.26 -13.69 -6.64
CA MET A 29 0.36 -14.12 -5.25
C MET A 29 -0.31 -13.10 -4.34
N GLU A 30 -1.15 -13.56 -3.42
CA GLU A 30 -1.87 -12.70 -2.48
C GLU A 30 -2.11 -13.46 -1.17
N LYS A 31 -1.94 -12.76 -0.04
CA LYS A 31 -2.09 -13.33 1.31
C LYS A 31 -3.51 -13.17 1.85
N ASN A 32 -4.20 -12.09 1.47
CA ASN A 32 -5.55 -11.83 1.96
C ASN A 32 -6.58 -12.75 1.28
N ALA A 33 -7.12 -13.70 2.04
CA ALA A 33 -8.13 -14.64 1.58
C ALA A 33 -9.37 -13.95 0.97
N HIS A 34 -9.76 -12.77 1.47
CA HIS A 34 -10.88 -12.02 0.90
C HIS A 34 -10.57 -11.48 -0.51
N ALA A 35 -9.34 -11.01 -0.73
CA ALA A 35 -8.89 -10.54 -2.04
C ALA A 35 -8.74 -11.71 -3.03
N ILE A 36 -8.34 -12.89 -2.57
CA ILE A 36 -8.26 -14.11 -3.38
C ILE A 36 -9.60 -14.43 -4.05
N VAL A 37 -10.73 -14.30 -3.35
CA VAL A 37 -12.06 -14.52 -3.93
C VAL A 37 -12.30 -13.57 -5.11
N THR A 38 -11.95 -12.29 -4.96
CA THR A 38 -12.05 -11.31 -6.04
C THR A 38 -11.10 -11.64 -7.20
N LEU A 39 -9.86 -12.04 -6.91
CA LEU A 39 -8.89 -12.44 -7.94
C LEU A 39 -9.40 -13.65 -8.73
N GLN A 40 -9.95 -14.67 -8.07
CA GLN A 40 -10.51 -15.85 -8.72
C GLN A 40 -11.68 -15.50 -9.63
N PHE A 41 -12.60 -14.64 -9.16
CA PHE A 41 -13.68 -14.11 -9.98
C PHE A 41 -13.12 -13.38 -11.21
N ARG A 42 -12.15 -12.47 -11.03
CA ARG A 42 -11.55 -11.73 -12.14
C ARG A 42 -10.83 -12.64 -13.12
N ASN A 43 -10.15 -13.68 -12.64
CA ASN A 43 -9.47 -14.63 -13.49
C ASN A 43 -10.44 -15.41 -14.37
N LYS A 44 -11.57 -15.85 -13.79
CA LYS A 44 -12.61 -16.59 -14.52
C LYS A 44 -13.31 -15.73 -15.57
N TYR A 45 -13.73 -14.51 -15.22
CA TYR A 45 -14.61 -13.71 -16.07
C TYR A 45 -13.88 -12.68 -16.95
N HIS A 46 -12.69 -12.21 -16.56
CA HIS A 46 -11.96 -11.18 -17.29
C HIS A 46 -10.63 -11.68 -17.86
N TRP A 47 -9.85 -12.46 -17.10
CA TRP A 47 -8.53 -12.91 -17.54
C TRP A 47 -8.54 -14.27 -18.23
N LYS A 48 -9.73 -14.82 -18.56
CA LYS A 48 -9.89 -16.07 -19.32
C LYS A 48 -9.08 -17.24 -18.73
N ASN A 49 -8.97 -17.31 -17.40
CA ASN A 49 -8.16 -18.28 -16.65
C ASN A 49 -6.66 -18.30 -17.03
N ARG A 50 -6.12 -17.20 -17.58
CA ARG A 50 -4.69 -17.07 -17.95
C ARG A 50 -3.75 -16.92 -16.75
N VAL A 51 -4.26 -16.53 -15.58
CA VAL A 51 -3.45 -16.21 -14.40
C VAL A 51 -3.51 -17.36 -13.39
N ARG A 52 -2.35 -17.82 -12.91
CA ARG A 52 -2.27 -18.74 -11.77
C ARG A 52 -2.31 -17.95 -10.47
N ILE A 53 -3.39 -18.08 -9.73
CA ILE A 53 -3.57 -17.42 -8.43
C ILE A 53 -2.99 -18.30 -7.33
N ILE A 54 -2.11 -17.74 -6.51
CA ILE A 54 -1.47 -18.40 -5.38
C ILE A 54 -1.91 -17.68 -4.11
N GLU A 55 -2.68 -18.37 -3.28
CA GLU A 55 -2.97 -17.90 -1.92
C GLU A 55 -1.78 -18.19 -1.00
N GLY A 56 -1.27 -17.14 -0.35
CA GLY A 56 -0.23 -17.26 0.64
C GLY A 56 0.69 -16.05 0.75
N ASP A 57 1.58 -16.14 1.72
CA ASP A 57 2.59 -15.12 2.01
C ASP A 57 3.79 -15.27 1.07
N MET A 58 4.18 -14.19 0.39
CA MET A 58 5.30 -14.19 -0.57
C MET A 58 6.62 -14.65 0.05
N ARG A 59 6.78 -14.45 1.37
CA ARG A 59 7.96 -14.89 2.12
C ARG A 59 8.13 -16.41 2.18
N LYS A 60 7.09 -17.17 1.84
CA LYS A 60 7.12 -18.64 1.73
C LYS A 60 7.25 -19.12 0.29
N LEU A 61 7.43 -18.21 -0.68
CA LEU A 61 7.52 -18.58 -2.09
C LEU A 61 8.82 -19.34 -2.41
N SER A 62 9.93 -18.97 -1.76
CA SER A 62 11.23 -19.62 -1.95
C SER A 62 11.15 -21.14 -1.73
N GLU A 63 10.50 -21.57 -0.65
CA GLU A 63 10.27 -22.99 -0.35
C GLU A 63 9.50 -23.70 -1.47
N LYS A 64 8.44 -23.07 -2.00
CA LYS A 64 7.61 -23.66 -3.05
C LYS A 64 8.36 -23.78 -4.39
N VAL A 65 9.18 -22.78 -4.73
CA VAL A 65 10.03 -22.81 -5.94
C VAL A 65 11.10 -23.89 -5.81
N LYS A 66 11.79 -23.96 -4.66
CA LYS A 66 12.81 -25.00 -4.40
C LYS A 66 12.22 -26.42 -4.38
N ALA A 67 10.97 -26.56 -3.94
CA ALA A 67 10.23 -27.83 -4.01
C ALA A 67 9.75 -28.17 -5.44
N GLY A 68 10.04 -27.34 -6.44
CA GLY A 68 9.67 -27.58 -7.84
C GLY A 68 8.21 -27.28 -8.18
N GLN A 69 7.45 -26.63 -7.29
CA GLN A 69 6.04 -26.31 -7.55
C GLN A 69 5.88 -25.17 -8.56
N PHE A 70 6.84 -24.25 -8.61
CA PHE A 70 6.84 -23.09 -9.49
C PHE A 70 8.23 -22.85 -10.09
N PRO A 71 8.32 -22.30 -11.32
CA PRO A 71 9.59 -21.88 -11.88
C PRO A 71 10.11 -20.60 -11.21
N PRO A 72 11.44 -20.38 -11.17
CA PRO A 72 12.03 -19.08 -10.83
C PRO A 72 11.50 -17.96 -11.73
N PRO A 73 11.13 -16.78 -11.20
CA PRO A 73 10.53 -15.70 -11.97
C PRO A 73 11.56 -14.94 -12.82
N ASP A 74 11.18 -14.56 -14.03
CA ASP A 74 11.98 -13.65 -14.88
C ASP A 74 11.62 -12.17 -14.62
N LEU A 75 10.41 -11.90 -14.14
CA LEU A 75 9.93 -10.56 -13.81
C LEU A 75 9.12 -10.65 -12.51
N VAL A 76 9.44 -9.79 -11.55
CA VAL A 76 8.68 -9.59 -10.32
C VAL A 76 8.06 -8.20 -10.37
N VAL A 77 6.75 -8.13 -10.19
CA VAL A 77 6.01 -6.87 -10.12
C VAL A 77 5.31 -6.82 -8.77
N SER A 78 5.65 -5.80 -7.97
CA SER A 78 5.10 -5.60 -6.64
C SER A 78 4.57 -4.18 -6.47
N GLU A 79 3.53 -4.04 -5.68
CA GLU A 79 3.00 -2.78 -5.19
C GLU A 79 2.83 -2.96 -3.67
N LEU A 80 3.87 -2.55 -2.94
CA LEU A 80 4.01 -2.74 -1.48
C LEU A 80 4.51 -1.44 -0.82
N LEU A 81 4.36 -0.31 -1.51
CA LEU A 81 4.92 0.96 -1.08
C LEU A 81 3.91 1.75 -0.27
N GLY A 82 4.31 2.18 0.91
CA GLY A 82 3.55 3.13 1.69
C GLY A 82 3.83 4.58 1.29
N SER A 83 3.16 5.51 1.99
CA SER A 83 3.33 6.96 1.75
C SER A 83 4.75 7.47 2.01
N PHE A 84 5.53 6.75 2.82
CA PHE A 84 6.94 7.01 3.10
C PHE A 84 7.84 5.97 2.43
N GLY A 85 7.38 5.33 1.35
CA GLY A 85 8.14 4.33 0.60
C GLY A 85 8.12 2.97 1.28
N ASP A 86 9.08 2.70 2.15
CA ASP A 86 9.33 1.40 2.77
C ASP A 86 8.49 1.13 4.04
N ASN A 87 7.67 2.08 4.48
CA ASN A 87 6.89 1.97 5.72
C ASN A 87 5.78 0.88 5.70
N GLU A 88 5.59 0.18 4.58
CA GLU A 88 4.75 -1.01 4.44
C GLU A 88 5.55 -2.31 4.25
N LEU A 89 6.84 -2.28 4.60
CA LEU A 89 7.73 -3.45 4.60
C LEU A 89 7.97 -4.06 3.22
N SER A 90 8.01 -3.22 2.16
CA SER A 90 8.39 -3.65 0.81
C SER A 90 9.77 -4.32 0.76
N PRO A 91 10.84 -3.78 1.40
CA PRO A 91 12.16 -4.41 1.37
C PRO A 91 12.15 -5.83 1.93
N GLU A 92 11.56 -6.03 3.12
CA GLU A 92 11.54 -7.33 3.81
C GLU A 92 10.72 -8.36 3.05
N CYS A 93 9.65 -7.91 2.38
CA CYS A 93 8.86 -8.77 1.52
C CYS A 93 9.65 -9.21 0.29
N LEU A 94 10.34 -8.31 -0.41
CA LEU A 94 11.10 -8.64 -1.63
C LEU A 94 12.41 -9.38 -1.34
N ASP A 95 13.09 -9.05 -0.24
CA ASP A 95 14.32 -9.71 0.18
C ASP A 95 14.12 -11.20 0.40
N SER A 96 12.92 -11.60 0.85
CA SER A 96 12.56 -13.00 1.12
C SER A 96 12.56 -13.93 -0.10
N ILE A 97 12.54 -13.37 -1.33
CA ILE A 97 12.54 -14.15 -2.57
C ILE A 97 13.83 -13.99 -3.36
N THR A 98 14.81 -13.23 -2.86
CA THR A 98 16.07 -12.94 -3.57
C THR A 98 16.87 -14.19 -3.93
N ASP A 99 16.76 -15.24 -3.11
CA ASP A 99 17.48 -16.50 -3.26
C ASP A 99 16.96 -17.38 -4.41
N ILE A 100 15.75 -17.11 -4.91
CA ILE A 100 15.15 -17.80 -6.06
C ILE A 100 15.16 -16.96 -7.34
N LEU A 101 15.70 -15.74 -7.31
CA LEU A 101 15.79 -14.88 -8.49
C LEU A 101 16.97 -15.30 -9.38
N ARG A 102 16.79 -15.17 -10.68
CA ARG A 102 17.87 -15.31 -11.66
C ARG A 102 18.67 -14.00 -11.71
N PRO A 103 19.94 -14.03 -12.14
CA PRO A 103 20.68 -12.80 -12.41
C PRO A 103 20.01 -11.88 -13.45
N THR A 104 19.16 -12.45 -14.31
CA THR A 104 18.38 -11.74 -15.33
C THR A 104 17.01 -11.27 -14.84
N THR A 105 16.61 -11.62 -13.61
CA THR A 105 15.29 -11.26 -13.09
C THR A 105 15.18 -9.76 -12.88
N ILE A 106 14.12 -9.16 -13.43
CA ILE A 106 13.84 -7.74 -13.25
C ILE A 106 12.82 -7.58 -12.12
N SER A 107 13.09 -6.69 -11.18
CA SER A 107 12.12 -6.24 -10.18
C SER A 107 11.50 -4.91 -10.59
N ILE A 108 10.18 -4.79 -10.50
CA ILE A 108 9.43 -3.55 -10.68
C ILE A 108 8.64 -3.29 -9.38
N PRO A 109 8.92 -2.20 -8.64
CA PRO A 109 9.92 -1.16 -8.93
C PRO A 109 11.37 -1.64 -8.71
N GLN A 110 12.32 -1.05 -9.47
CA GLN A 110 13.75 -1.34 -9.32
C GLN A 110 14.39 -0.62 -8.12
N LYS A 111 13.90 0.59 -7.82
CA LYS A 111 14.39 1.42 -6.72
C LYS A 111 13.30 2.40 -6.31
N TYR A 112 13.23 2.68 -5.02
CA TYR A 112 12.48 3.78 -4.43
C TYR A 112 13.35 4.47 -3.39
N THR A 113 13.03 5.72 -3.06
CA THR A 113 13.80 6.52 -2.09
C THR A 113 12.82 7.46 -1.39
N SER A 114 12.83 7.43 -0.06
CA SER A 114 11.96 8.26 0.76
C SER A 114 12.56 9.66 0.92
N TYR A 115 11.70 10.68 0.90
CA TYR A 115 12.11 12.07 1.03
C TYR A 115 11.37 12.72 2.21
N VAL A 116 12.03 13.69 2.84
CA VAL A 116 11.46 14.49 3.92
C VAL A 116 11.68 15.97 3.62
N ALA A 117 10.68 16.79 3.91
CA ALA A 117 10.77 18.24 3.85
C ALA A 117 10.23 18.83 5.16
N PRO A 118 10.94 19.80 5.77
CA PRO A 118 10.41 20.50 6.94
C PRO A 118 9.17 21.30 6.55
N ILE A 119 8.12 21.24 7.37
CA ILE A 119 6.87 21.98 7.18
C ILE A 119 6.46 22.68 8.48
N GLN A 120 5.74 23.79 8.37
CA GLN A 120 5.12 24.47 9.50
C GLN A 120 3.60 24.50 9.33
N SER A 121 2.87 23.93 10.29
CA SER A 121 1.41 24.01 10.34
C SER A 121 0.89 23.85 11.76
N VAL A 122 0.38 24.95 12.33
CA VAL A 122 -0.24 24.95 13.67
C VAL A 122 -1.42 23.98 13.72
N ARG A 123 -2.21 23.92 12.63
CA ARG A 123 -3.37 23.03 12.54
C ARG A 123 -2.99 21.55 12.58
N LEU A 124 -1.97 21.14 11.82
CA LEU A 124 -1.51 19.74 11.83
C LEU A 124 -0.88 19.39 13.18
N HIS A 125 -0.01 20.26 13.70
CA HIS A 125 0.64 20.06 15.00
C HIS A 125 -0.38 19.88 16.13
N GLN A 126 -1.38 20.77 16.22
CA GLN A 126 -2.42 20.66 17.24
C GLN A 126 -3.28 19.40 17.06
N LYS A 127 -3.62 19.00 15.83
CA LYS A 127 -4.36 17.76 15.59
C LYS A 127 -3.62 16.54 16.14
N VAL A 128 -2.32 16.43 15.84
CA VAL A 128 -1.49 15.33 16.37
C VAL A 128 -1.45 15.37 17.89
N LEU A 129 -1.23 16.55 18.48
CA LEU A 129 -1.20 16.74 19.92
C LEU A 129 -2.51 16.31 20.61
N CYS A 130 -3.67 16.55 19.99
CA CYS A 130 -4.98 16.14 20.50
C CYS A 130 -5.10 14.61 20.59
N CYS A 131 -4.60 13.89 19.58
CA CYS A 131 -4.62 12.43 19.57
C CYS A 131 -3.74 11.83 20.68
N SER A 132 -2.70 12.55 21.10
CA SER A 132 -1.77 12.15 22.15
C SER A 132 -2.18 12.61 23.56
N GLY A 133 -3.40 13.12 23.75
CA GLY A 133 -3.91 13.56 25.06
C GLY A 133 -3.42 14.95 25.51
N GLY A 134 -2.77 15.72 24.64
CA GLY A 134 -2.42 17.10 24.93
C GLY A 134 -3.62 18.04 24.83
N THR A 135 -3.73 19.00 25.75
CA THR A 135 -4.79 20.02 25.76
C THR A 135 -4.73 20.87 24.48
N LYS A 136 -5.88 21.11 23.82
CA LYS A 136 -5.90 21.98 22.63
C LYS A 136 -5.40 23.37 23.01
N TYR A 137 -4.50 23.93 22.23
CA TYR A 137 -4.16 25.35 22.37
C TYR A 137 -5.39 26.25 22.10
N PHE A 138 -6.35 25.78 21.29
CA PHE A 138 -7.65 26.45 21.09
C PHE A 138 -8.67 26.22 22.24
N GLU A 139 -8.46 25.21 23.10
CA GLU A 139 -9.25 25.04 24.34
C GLU A 139 -8.57 25.70 25.53
N ARG A 140 -7.27 25.97 25.46
CA ARG A 140 -6.62 26.94 26.33
C ARG A 140 -7.12 28.32 25.92
N GLY A 141 -8.29 28.71 26.44
CA GLY A 141 -8.75 30.09 26.34
C GLY A 141 -7.58 31.00 26.69
N PHE A 142 -7.23 31.93 25.79
CA PHE A 142 -6.19 32.92 26.07
C PHE A 142 -6.54 33.58 27.42
N PRO A 143 -5.65 33.54 28.43
CA PRO A 143 -5.88 34.30 29.65
C PRO A 143 -5.87 35.78 29.23
N GLY A 144 -7.07 36.33 29.07
CA GLY A 144 -7.31 37.70 28.63
C GLY A 144 -8.30 37.88 27.46
N ARG A 145 -8.49 36.88 26.57
CA ARG A 145 -9.41 36.99 25.40
C ARG A 145 -10.05 35.66 24.93
N GLY A 146 -10.04 34.60 25.74
CA GLY A 146 -10.76 33.35 25.47
C GLY A 146 -12.19 33.34 26.02
N ARG A 147 -13.06 32.47 25.47
CA ARG A 147 -14.37 32.15 26.06
C ARG A 147 -14.15 31.77 27.52
N LEU A 148 -14.78 32.49 28.44
CA LEU A 148 -14.72 32.18 29.86
C LEU A 148 -15.43 30.84 30.11
N GLU A 149 -14.87 30.02 30.99
CA GLU A 149 -15.48 28.75 31.38
C GLU A 149 -16.85 28.99 32.04
N PRO A 150 -17.86 28.12 31.83
CA PRO A 150 -19.16 28.26 32.47
C PRO A 150 -19.02 28.22 34.00
N VAL A 151 -19.55 29.23 34.68
CA VAL A 151 -19.55 29.32 36.14
C VAL A 151 -20.86 28.77 36.68
N LYS A 152 -20.78 27.90 37.70
CA LYS A 152 -21.95 27.35 38.38
C LYS A 152 -22.54 28.41 39.33
N LEU A 153 -23.81 28.73 39.12
CA LEU A 153 -24.59 29.66 39.92
C LEU A 153 -25.13 28.97 41.19
N GLN A 154 -25.54 29.76 42.18
CA GLN A 154 -26.03 29.25 43.47
C GLN A 154 -27.29 28.40 43.34
N ASP A 155 -28.08 28.62 42.28
CA ASP A 155 -29.27 27.83 41.93
C ASP A 155 -28.94 26.49 41.24
N GLY A 156 -27.65 26.22 41.00
CA GLY A 156 -27.17 24.99 40.36
C GLY A 156 -27.06 25.06 38.83
N THR A 157 -27.46 26.16 38.19
CA THR A 157 -27.33 26.38 36.74
C THR A 157 -25.92 26.85 36.35
N TYR A 158 -25.57 26.84 35.06
CA TYR A 158 -24.27 27.31 34.56
C TYR A 158 -24.46 28.53 33.64
N ALA A 159 -23.62 29.55 33.81
CA ALA A 159 -23.62 30.75 32.97
C ALA A 159 -22.23 31.04 32.40
N LEU A 160 -22.16 31.48 31.14
CA LEU A 160 -20.93 32.03 30.55
C LEU A 160 -20.76 33.47 31.04
N PRO A 161 -19.64 33.83 31.68
CA PRO A 161 -19.44 35.22 32.08
C PRO A 161 -19.26 36.10 30.83
N TYR A 162 -20.00 37.22 30.77
CA TYR A 162 -19.82 38.24 29.73
C TYR A 162 -18.63 39.13 30.08
N VAL A 163 -17.78 39.41 29.10
CA VAL A 163 -16.68 40.37 29.22
C VAL A 163 -17.24 41.75 28.86
N HIS A 164 -17.20 42.70 29.80
CA HIS A 164 -17.47 44.12 29.52
C HIS A 164 -16.31 44.77 28.77
#